data_AF-K7ERK8-F1
#
_entry.id   AF-K7ERK8-F1
#
_cell.length_a   1.000
_cell.length_b   1.000
_cell.length_c   1.000
_cell.angle_alpha   90.00
_cell.angle_beta   90.00
_cell.angle_gamma   90.00
#
_symmetry.space_group_name_H-M   'P 1'
#
loop_
_entity.id
_entity.type
_entity.pdbx_description
1 polymer ?
#
loop_
_entity_poly.entity_id
_entity_poly.type
_entity_poly.pdbx_seq_one_letter_code
_entity_poly.pdbx_strand_id
1 'polypeptide(L)'
;MVALCSLQHLGSSDPRALPTLPTATSGQRPAKRRRKSPAMAALTRDPQFQKLQQWYREHRSELNLRRLFDANKDRFNHFSLTLNTNHGHILVDYSKNLVTEDVMRMLVDLAKSRGVEAARERMFNGEKINYTEGRAVLH
;
A
#
# COMPACT_ATOMS: atom_id res chain seq x y z
N MET A 1 -39.34 72.35 -3.98
CA MET A 1 -39.04 73.57 -4.76
C MET A 1 -38.52 73.11 -6.12
N VAL A 2 -39.38 73.19 -7.17
CA VAL A 2 -39.10 73.41 -8.62
C VAL A 2 -38.08 72.45 -9.29
N ALA A 3 -38.22 71.85 -10.48
CA ALA A 3 -39.15 71.66 -11.59
C ALA A 3 -38.50 70.51 -12.42
N LEU A 4 -39.24 69.54 -12.98
CA LEU A 4 -39.76 69.55 -14.37
C LEU A 4 -38.75 70.00 -15.44
N CYS A 5 -38.23 69.04 -16.21
CA CYS A 5 -37.97 69.10 -17.67
C CYS A 5 -37.54 67.68 -18.11
N SER A 6 -38.38 66.83 -18.73
CA SER A 6 -38.99 66.87 -20.07
C SER A 6 -38.39 65.76 -20.93
N LEU A 7 -39.30 64.87 -21.35
CA LEU A 7 -39.15 63.74 -22.26
C LEU A 7 -38.64 64.17 -23.65
N GLN A 8 -38.02 63.21 -24.35
CA GLN A 8 -38.34 62.67 -25.70
C GLN A 8 -37.08 61.93 -26.21
N HIS A 9 -37.09 60.79 -26.92
CA HIS A 9 -38.12 59.95 -27.51
C HIS A 9 -37.48 58.61 -27.97
N LEU A 10 -38.25 57.52 -27.85
CA LEU A 10 -38.41 56.37 -28.77
C LEU A 10 -37.28 55.36 -29.05
N GLY A 11 -37.69 54.07 -28.99
CA GLY A 11 -37.06 52.90 -29.62
C GLY A 11 -36.95 51.71 -28.65
N SER A 12 -38.05 51.08 -28.22
CA SER A 12 -38.71 49.89 -28.81
C SER A 12 -37.85 48.63 -28.98
N SER A 13 -38.32 47.55 -28.32
CA SER A 13 -38.14 46.10 -28.59
C SER A 13 -36.71 45.53 -28.47
N ASP A 14 -36.36 44.53 -27.65
CA ASP A 14 -37.08 43.30 -27.26
C ASP A 14 -36.38 42.63 -26.04
N PRO A 15 -37.06 42.21 -24.96
CA PRO A 15 -36.43 41.66 -23.77
C PRO A 15 -36.46 40.12 -23.78
N ARG A 16 -35.67 39.48 -24.65
CA ARG A 16 -35.51 38.01 -24.62
C ARG A 16 -34.26 37.51 -25.37
N ALA A 17 -33.08 37.90 -24.90
CA ALA A 17 -31.82 37.26 -25.30
C ALA A 17 -31.05 36.80 -24.05
N LEU A 18 -31.17 35.50 -23.73
CA LEU A 18 -30.28 34.84 -22.77
C LEU A 18 -28.90 34.66 -23.42
N PRO A 19 -27.79 34.94 -22.73
CA PRO A 19 -26.46 34.69 -23.28
C PRO A 19 -26.19 33.18 -23.37
N THR A 20 -25.88 32.69 -24.58
CA THR A 20 -25.45 31.30 -24.82
C THR A 20 -24.04 31.09 -24.28
N LEU A 21 -23.86 30.08 -23.44
CA LEU A 21 -22.55 29.63 -22.95
C LEU A 21 -21.68 29.11 -24.12
N PRO A 22 -20.37 29.38 -24.13
CA PRO A 22 -19.48 28.84 -25.16
C PRO A 22 -19.37 27.32 -25.03
N THR A 23 -19.60 26.62 -26.14
CA THR A 23 -19.36 25.19 -26.31
C THR A 23 -17.89 24.85 -26.05
N ALA A 24 -17.64 23.90 -25.15
CA ALA A 24 -16.31 23.42 -24.81
C ALA A 24 -15.59 22.83 -26.04
N THR A 25 -14.48 23.44 -26.42
CA THR A 25 -13.55 22.90 -27.42
C THR A 25 -12.97 21.58 -26.90
N SER A 26 -13.09 20.53 -27.71
CA SER A 26 -12.47 19.22 -27.47
C SER A 26 -10.95 19.36 -27.41
N GLY A 27 -10.43 19.52 -26.19
CA GLY A 27 -8.99 19.46 -25.93
C GLY A 27 -8.49 18.04 -26.15
N GLN A 28 -7.61 17.85 -27.12
CA GLN A 28 -6.89 16.60 -27.31
C GLN A 28 -6.13 16.27 -26.02
N ARG A 29 -6.54 15.16 -25.39
CA ARG A 29 -5.85 14.59 -24.23
C ARG A 29 -4.38 14.33 -24.61
N PRO A 30 -3.40 14.78 -23.82
CA PRO A 30 -2.01 14.43 -24.07
C PRO A 30 -1.88 12.90 -24.03
N ALA A 31 -1.13 12.35 -24.99
CA ALA A 31 -0.90 10.92 -25.12
C ALA A 31 -0.48 10.33 -23.77
N LYS A 32 -1.19 9.27 -23.33
CA LYS A 32 -0.85 8.52 -22.11
C LYS A 32 0.61 8.11 -22.19
N ARG A 33 1.46 8.76 -21.38
CA ARG A 33 2.87 8.42 -21.20
C ARG A 33 2.94 6.91 -20.99
N ARG A 34 3.50 6.16 -21.96
CA ARG A 34 3.69 4.70 -21.85
C ARG A 34 4.41 4.45 -20.53
N ARG A 35 3.75 3.84 -19.55
CA ARG A 35 4.42 3.35 -18.34
C ARG A 35 5.46 2.37 -18.85
N LYS A 36 6.75 2.69 -18.72
CA LYS A 36 7.82 1.70 -18.90
C LYS A 36 7.41 0.50 -18.05
N SER A 37 7.33 -0.68 -18.66
CA SER A 37 7.10 -1.92 -17.91
C SER A 37 8.09 -1.94 -16.74
N PRO A 38 7.61 -2.10 -15.49
CA PRO A 38 8.52 -2.01 -14.36
C PRO A 38 9.56 -3.10 -14.52
N ALA A 39 10.83 -2.72 -14.51
CA ALA A 39 11.90 -3.69 -14.32
C ALA A 39 11.55 -4.46 -13.03
N MET A 40 11.42 -5.78 -13.13
CA MET A 40 10.98 -6.61 -12.00
C MET A 40 11.83 -6.30 -10.76
N ALA A 41 11.20 -5.92 -9.66
CA ALA A 41 11.91 -5.58 -8.42
C ALA A 41 12.65 -6.81 -7.86
N ALA A 42 13.69 -6.58 -7.05
CA ALA A 42 14.50 -7.65 -6.46
C ALA A 42 13.65 -8.69 -5.73
N LEU A 43 12.61 -8.26 -5.01
CA LEU A 43 11.67 -9.14 -4.32
C LEU A 43 10.93 -10.08 -5.29
N THR A 44 10.37 -9.56 -6.37
CA THR A 44 9.57 -10.35 -7.32
C THR A 44 10.40 -11.30 -8.20
N ARG A 45 11.72 -11.12 -8.23
CA ARG A 45 12.67 -12.05 -8.86
C ARG A 45 13.18 -13.12 -7.91
N ASP A 46 12.93 -13.00 -6.61
CA ASP A 46 13.39 -13.94 -5.60
C ASP A 46 12.62 -15.28 -5.72
N PRO A 47 13.31 -16.44 -5.83
CA PRO A 47 12.66 -17.73 -5.95
C PRO A 47 11.78 -18.09 -4.75
N GLN A 48 12.15 -17.69 -3.52
CA GLN A 48 11.33 -17.93 -2.32
C GLN A 48 10.03 -17.13 -2.37
N PHE A 49 10.09 -15.89 -2.90
CA PHE A 49 8.89 -15.09 -3.11
C PHE A 49 7.97 -15.70 -4.17
N GLN A 50 8.55 -16.17 -5.28
CA GLN A 50 7.80 -16.83 -6.35
C GLN A 50 7.14 -18.12 -5.84
N LYS A 51 7.85 -18.92 -5.06
CA LYS A 51 7.33 -20.12 -4.39
C LYS A 51 6.16 -19.78 -3.45
N LEU A 52 6.31 -18.78 -2.59
CA LEU A 52 5.25 -18.33 -1.69
C LEU A 52 4.03 -17.82 -2.46
N GLN A 53 4.24 -17.04 -3.52
CA GLN A 53 3.17 -16.52 -4.36
C GLN A 53 2.44 -17.64 -5.11
N GLN A 54 3.16 -18.65 -5.59
CA GLN A 54 2.58 -19.82 -6.23
C GLN A 54 1.75 -20.63 -5.24
N TRP A 55 2.31 -20.93 -4.06
CA TRP A 55 1.58 -21.63 -3.00
C TRP A 55 0.31 -20.89 -2.61
N TYR A 56 0.36 -19.56 -2.50
CA TYR A 56 -0.83 -18.74 -2.24
C TYR A 56 -1.88 -18.89 -3.34
N ARG A 57 -1.49 -18.85 -4.62
CA ARG A 57 -2.44 -19.00 -5.74
C ARG A 57 -3.16 -20.35 -5.69
N GLU A 58 -2.45 -21.39 -5.32
CA GLU A 58 -2.96 -22.77 -5.24
C GLU A 58 -3.86 -22.98 -4.02
N HIS A 59 -3.49 -22.46 -2.83
CA HIS A 59 -4.11 -22.88 -1.56
C HIS A 59 -4.91 -21.77 -0.85
N ARG A 60 -4.97 -20.54 -1.37
CA ARG A 60 -5.61 -19.40 -0.65
C ARG A 60 -7.05 -19.66 -0.22
N SER A 61 -7.83 -20.43 -1.00
CA SER A 61 -9.23 -20.73 -0.69
C SER A 61 -9.40 -21.70 0.48
N GLU A 62 -8.34 -22.42 0.84
CA GLU A 62 -8.33 -23.40 1.93
C GLU A 62 -8.07 -22.74 3.29
N LEU A 63 -7.49 -21.55 3.28
CA LEU A 63 -7.18 -20.78 4.49
C LEU A 63 -8.46 -20.21 5.11
N ASN A 64 -9.00 -20.93 6.08
CA ASN A 64 -10.09 -20.48 6.93
C ASN A 64 -9.67 -20.56 8.39
N LEU A 65 -9.66 -19.43 9.10
CA LEU A 65 -9.18 -19.37 10.49
C LEU A 65 -9.89 -20.36 11.39
N ARG A 66 -11.22 -20.46 11.34
CA ARG A 66 -11.97 -21.39 12.20
C ARG A 66 -11.52 -22.83 11.97
N ARG A 67 -11.45 -23.25 10.70
CA ARG A 67 -10.96 -24.60 10.35
C ARG A 67 -9.51 -24.84 10.77
N LEU A 68 -8.64 -23.83 10.66
CA LEU A 68 -7.24 -23.93 11.09
C LEU A 68 -7.11 -24.16 12.61
N PHE A 69 -7.98 -23.52 13.42
CA PHE A 69 -8.06 -23.78 14.87
C PHE A 69 -8.73 -25.11 15.19
N ASP A 70 -9.73 -25.52 14.40
CA ASP A 70 -10.40 -26.80 14.60
C ASP A 70 -9.48 -27.99 14.32
N ALA A 71 -8.67 -27.89 13.27
CA ALA A 71 -7.72 -28.91 12.84
C ALA A 71 -6.45 -28.98 13.70
N ASN A 72 -6.04 -27.88 14.34
CA ASN A 72 -4.92 -27.85 15.26
C ASN A 72 -5.34 -27.22 16.60
N LYS A 73 -5.62 -28.08 17.60
CA LYS A 73 -6.00 -27.64 18.95
C LYS A 73 -4.88 -26.92 19.70
N ASP A 74 -3.63 -27.10 19.29
CA ASP A 74 -2.46 -26.45 19.87
C ASP A 74 -1.97 -25.24 19.06
N ARG A 75 -2.79 -24.75 18.12
CA ARG A 75 -2.42 -23.64 17.21
C ARG A 75 -1.97 -22.39 17.96
N PHE A 76 -2.57 -22.06 19.10
CA PHE A 76 -2.13 -20.92 19.89
C PHE A 76 -0.66 -21.07 20.33
N ASN A 77 -0.29 -22.24 20.86
CA ASN A 77 1.07 -22.50 21.32
C ASN A 77 2.07 -22.54 20.15
N HIS A 78 1.70 -23.15 19.02
CA HIS A 78 2.56 -23.21 17.84
C HIS A 78 2.79 -21.83 17.17
N PHE A 79 1.83 -20.90 17.29
CA PHE A 79 1.85 -19.60 16.63
C PHE A 79 1.80 -18.43 17.62
N SER A 80 2.47 -18.59 18.76
CA SER A 80 2.71 -17.50 19.70
C SER A 80 4.15 -17.55 20.23
N LEU A 81 4.63 -16.41 20.69
CA LEU A 81 5.90 -16.30 21.40
C LEU A 81 5.67 -15.48 22.67
N THR A 82 6.13 -16.01 23.80
CA THR A 82 6.15 -15.27 25.06
C THR A 82 7.58 -14.86 25.36
N LEU A 83 7.84 -13.56 25.33
CA LEU A 83 9.14 -12.99 25.69
C LEU A 83 9.11 -12.62 27.18
N ASN A 84 9.99 -13.23 27.97
CA ASN A 84 10.23 -12.81 29.36
C ASN A 84 11.35 -11.78 29.37
N THR A 85 11.05 -10.56 29.83
CA THR A 85 12.03 -9.46 29.89
C THR A 85 12.70 -9.36 31.26
N ASN A 86 12.46 -10.30 32.18
CA ASN A 86 12.76 -10.23 33.62
C ASN A 86 11.99 -9.13 34.38
N HIS A 87 11.23 -8.30 33.68
CA HIS A 87 10.37 -7.25 34.25
C HIS A 87 8.90 -7.41 33.86
N GLY A 88 8.57 -8.52 33.20
CA GLY A 88 7.23 -8.81 32.71
C GLY A 88 7.30 -9.70 31.49
N HIS A 89 6.12 -10.09 31.02
CA HIS A 89 5.96 -10.90 29.82
C HIS A 89 5.34 -10.07 28.70
N ILE A 90 5.87 -10.26 27.50
CA ILE A 90 5.27 -9.77 26.26
C ILE A 90 4.81 -11.00 25.48
N LEU A 91 3.49 -11.17 25.35
CA LEU A 91 2.90 -12.20 24.50
C LEU A 91 2.68 -11.65 23.09
N VAL A 92 3.32 -12.27 22.12
CA VAL A 92 3.09 -12.04 20.69
C VAL A 92 2.28 -13.22 20.16
N ASP A 93 0.95 -13.11 20.22
CA ASP A 93 0.02 -14.09 19.63
C ASP A 93 -0.24 -13.73 18.15
N TYR A 94 0.27 -14.56 17.24
CA TYR A 94 0.01 -14.45 15.81
C TYR A 94 -0.81 -15.63 15.26
N SER A 95 -1.42 -16.43 16.14
CA SER A 95 -2.22 -17.62 15.78
C SER A 95 -3.48 -17.30 14.96
N LYS A 96 -4.01 -16.08 15.09
CA LYS A 96 -5.19 -15.60 14.35
C LYS A 96 -4.88 -15.04 12.97
N ASN A 97 -3.70 -15.33 12.43
CA ASN A 97 -3.34 -15.02 11.04
C ASN A 97 -3.64 -16.21 10.10
N LEU A 98 -3.88 -15.91 8.82
CA LEU A 98 -4.13 -16.90 7.77
C LEU A 98 -2.82 -17.56 7.30
N VAL A 99 -2.19 -18.29 8.22
CA VAL A 99 -0.90 -18.95 8.01
C VAL A 99 -0.94 -20.40 8.51
N THR A 100 -0.21 -21.27 7.82
CA THR A 100 0.13 -22.62 8.26
C THR A 100 1.61 -22.68 8.62
N GLU A 101 2.08 -23.82 9.15
CA GLU A 101 3.51 -24.01 9.45
C GLU A 101 4.36 -23.89 8.18
N ASP A 102 3.85 -24.38 7.05
CA ASP A 102 4.50 -24.26 5.74
C ASP A 102 4.62 -22.81 5.29
N VAL A 103 3.57 -22.00 5.50
CA VAL A 103 3.61 -20.57 5.18
C VAL A 103 4.64 -19.85 6.05
N MET A 104 4.67 -20.13 7.35
CA MET A 104 5.68 -19.54 8.24
C MET A 104 7.11 -19.92 7.82
N ARG A 105 7.33 -21.19 7.46
CA ARG A 105 8.63 -21.65 6.94
C ARG A 105 9.03 -20.91 5.67
N MET A 106 8.13 -20.78 4.68
CA MET A 106 8.40 -20.04 3.45
C MET A 106 8.67 -18.55 3.68
N LEU A 107 7.98 -17.93 4.64
CA LEU A 107 8.22 -16.53 5.02
C LEU A 107 9.59 -16.34 5.67
N VAL A 108 10.01 -17.26 6.54
CA VAL A 108 11.34 -17.24 7.16
C VAL A 108 12.43 -17.49 6.11
N ASP A 109 12.22 -18.44 5.18
CA ASP A 109 13.16 -18.71 4.08
C ASP A 109 13.29 -17.49 3.15
N LEU A 110 12.19 -16.78 2.88
CA LEU A 110 12.23 -15.52 2.14
C LEU A 110 13.02 -14.44 2.90
N ALA A 111 12.83 -14.30 4.22
CA ALA A 111 13.59 -13.34 5.01
C ALA A 111 15.11 -13.61 4.95
N LYS A 112 15.51 -14.89 5.00
CA LYS A 112 16.91 -15.31 4.80
C LYS A 112 17.40 -14.98 3.39
N SER A 113 16.65 -15.34 2.35
CA SER A 113 16.99 -15.08 0.94
C SER A 113 17.15 -13.58 0.64
N ARG A 114 16.36 -12.73 1.31
CA ARG A 114 16.43 -11.27 1.19
C ARG A 114 17.57 -10.63 1.99
N GLY A 115 18.33 -11.42 2.75
CA GLY A 115 19.50 -10.95 3.50
C GLY A 115 19.14 -10.10 4.73
N VAL A 116 18.01 -10.37 5.38
CA VAL A 116 17.56 -9.61 6.57
C VAL A 116 18.60 -9.68 7.70
N GLU A 117 19.19 -10.86 7.94
CA GLU A 117 20.21 -11.04 8.98
C GLU A 117 21.46 -10.21 8.69
N ALA A 118 21.96 -10.25 7.44
CA ALA A 118 23.09 -9.42 7.04
C ALA A 118 22.77 -7.92 7.16
N ALA A 119 21.59 -7.48 6.73
CA ALA A 119 21.17 -6.08 6.86
C ALA A 119 21.06 -5.63 8.33
N ARG A 120 20.59 -6.52 9.23
CA ARG A 120 20.59 -6.28 10.67
C ARG A 120 22.02 -6.03 11.16
N GLU A 121 22.97 -6.91 10.87
CA GLU A 121 24.37 -6.73 11.33
C GLU A 121 24.98 -5.41 10.84
N ARG A 122 24.74 -5.03 9.57
CA ARG A 122 25.20 -3.75 9.00
C ARG A 122 24.65 -2.55 9.78
N MET A 123 23.39 -2.61 10.20
CA MET A 123 22.76 -1.57 11.02
C MET A 123 23.47 -1.45 12.38
N PHE A 124 23.62 -2.57 13.10
CA PHE A 124 24.25 -2.60 14.42
C PHE A 124 25.74 -2.21 14.39
N ASN A 125 26.44 -2.50 13.30
CA ASN A 125 27.84 -2.09 13.09
C ASN A 125 28.01 -0.63 12.64
N GLY A 126 26.91 0.14 12.52
CA GLY A 126 26.97 1.55 12.15
C GLY A 126 27.33 1.82 10.69
N GLU A 127 27.10 0.86 9.80
CA GLU A 127 27.29 1.09 8.36
C GLU A 127 26.29 2.12 7.84
N LYS A 128 26.65 2.77 6.72
CA LYS A 128 25.82 3.78 6.06
C LYS A 128 24.66 3.16 5.28
N ILE A 129 23.76 2.47 5.96
CA ILE A 129 22.61 1.77 5.36
C ILE A 129 21.54 2.73 4.83
N ASN A 130 21.48 3.97 5.34
CA ASN A 130 20.72 5.05 4.71
C ASN A 130 21.51 5.54 3.50
N TYR A 131 21.40 4.80 2.39
CA TYR A 131 22.20 5.00 1.19
C TYR A 131 21.83 6.26 0.41
N THR A 132 20.62 6.81 0.58
CA THR A 132 20.22 8.07 -0.07
C THR A 132 20.89 9.29 0.56
N GLU A 133 21.16 9.25 1.87
CA GLU A 133 21.82 10.33 2.59
C GLU A 133 23.28 10.01 2.98
N GLY A 134 23.74 8.78 2.74
CA GLY A 134 25.08 8.32 3.10
C GLY A 134 25.31 8.30 4.62
N ARG A 135 24.31 7.92 5.42
CA ARG A 135 24.33 7.98 6.89
C ARG A 135 24.14 6.62 7.56
N ALA A 136 24.74 6.48 8.74
CA ALA A 136 24.48 5.37 9.65
C ALA A 136 23.09 5.50 10.29
N VAL A 137 22.55 4.39 10.81
CA VAL A 137 21.26 4.34 11.52
C VAL A 137 21.46 3.60 12.84
N LEU A 138 21.54 4.35 13.94
CA LEU A 138 21.92 3.86 15.27
C LEU A 138 21.02 4.48 16.36
N HIS A 139 19.76 4.05 16.40
CA HIS A 139 18.80 4.41 17.45
C HIS A 139 18.82 3.39 18.59
#